data_AF-A0A927IG05-F1
#
_entry.id   AF-A0A927IG05-F1
#
_cell.length_a   1.000
_cell.length_b   1.000
_cell.length_c   1.000
_cell.angle_alpha   90.00
_cell.angle_beta   90.00
_cell.angle_gamma   90.00
#
_symmetry.space_group_name_H-M   'P 1'
#
loop_
_entity.id
_entity.type
_entity.pdbx_description
1 polymer ?
#
loop_
_entity_poly.entity_id
_entity_poly.type
_entity_poly.pdbx_seq_one_letter_code
_entity_poly.pdbx_strand_id
1 'polypeptide(L)'
;VVVSADGLLLAMSEGFPRDRADQLAAVASGLTSLTQGASRIFEGGPVNQTVVEMERGFLFIMAISDGSSLAVLAHPDADIGLVGYEMALLVDRAGTVLTPELRSEL
;
A
#
# COMPACT_ATOMS: atom_id res chain seq x y z
N VAL A 1 -2.04 -1.88 -5.93
CA VAL A 1 -1.05 -0.94 -6.51
C VAL A 1 0.13 -0.81 -5.57
N VAL A 2 1.30 -0.50 -6.09
CA VAL A 2 2.49 -0.18 -5.31
C VAL A 2 2.78 1.31 -5.49
N VAL A 3 3.06 1.98 -4.39
CA VAL A 3 3.24 3.43 -4.31
C VAL A 3 4.61 3.71 -3.72
N SER A 4 5.42 4.53 -4.37
CA SER A 4 6.73 4.92 -3.84
C SER A 4 6.62 5.82 -2.62
N ALA A 5 7.74 5.99 -1.91
CA ALA A 5 7.84 6.90 -0.77
C ALA A 5 7.48 8.36 -1.10
N ASP A 6 7.61 8.78 -2.37
CA ASP A 6 7.21 10.11 -2.86
C ASP A 6 5.71 10.20 -3.26
N GLY A 7 4.95 9.11 -3.11
CA GLY A 7 3.52 9.05 -3.40
C GLY A 7 3.15 8.72 -4.85
N LEU A 8 4.13 8.39 -5.70
CA LEU A 8 3.88 8.05 -7.11
C LEU A 8 3.57 6.56 -7.31
N LEU A 9 2.77 6.26 -8.33
CA LEU A 9 2.44 4.89 -8.71
C LEU A 9 3.68 4.19 -9.31
N LEU A 10 4.13 3.09 -8.68
CA LEU A 10 5.23 2.24 -9.16
C LEU A 10 4.71 1.05 -9.97
N ALA A 11 3.68 0.37 -9.46
CA ALA A 11 3.10 -0.80 -10.10
C ALA A 11 1.60 -0.90 -9.84
N MET A 12 0.89 -1.61 -10.72
CA MET A 12 -0.54 -1.82 -10.61
C MET A 12 -0.92 -3.22 -11.08
N SER A 13 -2.01 -3.73 -10.53
CA SER A 13 -2.56 -5.01 -10.97
C SER A 13 -3.00 -4.92 -12.43
N GLU A 14 -2.81 -6.00 -13.16
CA GLU A 14 -3.26 -6.11 -14.55
C GLU A 14 -4.79 -5.92 -14.62
N GLY A 15 -5.26 -5.19 -15.64
CA GLY A 15 -6.67 -4.90 -15.85
C GLY A 15 -7.28 -3.82 -14.94
N PHE A 16 -6.54 -3.29 -13.95
CA PHE A 16 -7.02 -2.15 -13.17
C PHE A 16 -6.92 -0.85 -14.01
N PRO A 17 -7.91 0.06 -14.01
CA PRO A 17 -7.82 1.30 -14.77
C PRO A 17 -6.70 2.22 -14.25
N ARG A 18 -5.89 2.79 -15.16
CA ARG A 18 -4.71 3.59 -14.80
C ARG A 18 -5.07 4.87 -14.04
N ASP A 19 -6.10 5.57 -14.48
CA ASP A 19 -6.64 6.77 -13.81
C ASP A 19 -7.07 6.46 -12.36
N ARG A 20 -7.70 5.30 -12.15
CA ARG A 20 -8.07 4.82 -10.80
C ARG A 20 -6.85 4.41 -9.98
N ALA A 21 -5.82 3.87 -10.62
CA ALA A 21 -4.57 3.52 -9.95
C ALA A 21 -3.86 4.75 -9.39
N ASP A 22 -3.79 5.82 -10.19
CA ASP A 22 -3.17 7.09 -9.75
C ASP A 22 -3.99 7.74 -8.61
N GLN A 23 -5.32 7.70 -8.68
CA GLN A 23 -6.19 8.13 -7.57
C GLN A 23 -5.95 7.31 -6.30
N LEU A 24 -5.87 5.99 -6.42
CA LEU A 24 -5.61 5.10 -5.29
C LEU A 24 -4.21 5.35 -4.69
N ALA A 25 -3.20 5.61 -5.52
CA ALA A 25 -1.86 5.95 -5.06
C ALA A 25 -1.85 7.25 -4.24
N ALA A 26 -2.56 8.28 -4.71
CA ALA A 26 -2.71 9.54 -3.97
C ALA A 26 -3.39 9.33 -2.60
N VAL A 27 -4.48 8.56 -2.56
CA VAL A 27 -5.17 8.21 -1.31
C VAL A 27 -4.26 7.44 -0.36
N ALA A 28 -3.54 6.43 -0.86
CA ALA A 28 -2.64 5.61 -0.07
C ALA A 28 -1.48 6.43 0.52
N SER A 29 -0.90 7.35 -0.26
CA SER A 29 0.15 8.27 0.21
C SER A 29 -0.34 9.20 1.33
N GLY A 30 -1.55 9.76 1.18
CA GLY A 30 -2.17 10.58 2.21
C GLY A 30 -2.42 9.82 3.51
N LEU A 31 -2.98 8.62 3.44
CA LEU A 31 -3.23 7.77 4.61
C LEU A 31 -1.93 7.33 5.29
N THR A 32 -0.91 6.97 4.51
CA THR A 32 0.42 6.63 5.04
C THR A 32 1.03 7.79 5.80
N SER A 33 0.95 9.01 5.25
CA SER A 33 1.46 10.22 5.91
C SER A 33 0.74 10.52 7.22
N LEU A 34 -0.59 10.41 7.22
CA LEU A 34 -1.42 10.67 8.42
C LEU A 34 -1.13 9.65 9.52
N THR A 35 -1.07 8.36 9.18
CA THR A 35 -0.84 7.27 10.14
C THR A 35 0.57 7.29 10.70
N GLN A 36 1.59 7.57 9.88
CA GLN A 36 2.95 7.80 10.36
C GLN A 36 3.02 9.02 11.29
N GLY A 37 2.30 10.09 10.98
CA GLY A 37 2.17 11.27 11.84
C GLY A 37 1.57 10.92 13.20
N ALA A 38 0.45 10.20 13.20
CA ALA A 38 -0.18 9.71 14.41
C ALA A 38 0.79 8.84 15.23
N SER A 39 1.48 7.91 14.59
CA SER A 39 2.42 7.03 15.30
C SER A 39 3.57 7.79 15.96
N ARG A 40 4.09 8.86 15.33
CA ARG A 40 5.09 9.74 15.95
C ARG A 40 4.53 10.52 17.15
N ILE A 41 3.31 11.03 17.05
CA ILE A 41 2.66 11.81 18.12
C ILE A 41 2.39 10.93 19.35
N PHE A 42 1.97 9.69 19.12
CA PHE A 42 1.56 8.77 20.17
C PHE A 42 2.63 7.71 20.51
N GLU A 43 3.86 7.88 20.03
CA GLU A 43 4.99 6.98 20.27
C GLU A 43 4.68 5.49 19.95
N GLY A 44 3.86 5.24 18.92
CA GLY A 44 3.33 3.92 18.57
C GLY A 44 4.29 3.01 17.78
N GLY A 45 5.49 3.49 17.44
CA GLY A 45 6.47 2.75 16.63
C GLY A 45 6.20 2.80 15.12
N PRO A 46 6.80 1.91 14.30
CA PRO A 46 6.56 1.89 12.86
C PRO A 46 5.12 1.44 12.55
N VAL A 47 4.49 2.08 11.55
CA VAL A 47 3.19 1.65 11.03
C VAL A 47 3.40 0.47 10.09
N ASN A 48 3.04 -0.73 10.55
CA ASN A 48 3.16 -1.93 9.73
C ASN A 48 2.05 -2.02 8.66
N GLN A 49 0.82 -1.67 9.05
CA GLN A 49 -0.36 -1.79 8.20
C GLN A 49 -1.43 -0.79 8.61
N THR A 50 -2.17 -0.28 7.62
CA THR A 50 -3.40 0.49 7.77
C THR A 50 -4.54 -0.27 7.11
N VAL A 51 -5.69 -0.34 7.79
CA VAL A 51 -6.91 -0.96 7.26
C VAL A 51 -8.05 0.04 7.37
N VAL A 52 -8.71 0.31 6.25
CA VAL A 52 -9.91 1.14 6.18
C VAL A 52 -11.07 0.26 5.73
N GLU A 53 -12.04 0.08 6.62
CA GLU A 53 -13.29 -0.60 6.32
C GLU A 53 -14.32 0.40 5.79
N MET A 54 -14.97 0.03 4.70
CA MET A 54 -16.04 0.78 4.05
C MET A 54 -17.23 -0.16 3.86
N GLU A 55 -18.43 0.38 3.71
CA GLU A 55 -19.65 -0.41 3.48
C GLU A 55 -19.51 -1.43 2.33
N ARG A 56 -18.70 -1.09 1.32
CA ARG A 56 -18.53 -1.88 0.10
C ARG A 56 -17.13 -2.48 -0.05
N GLY A 57 -16.42 -2.67 1.05
CA GLY A 57 -15.14 -3.39 1.07
C GLY A 57 -14.06 -2.70 1.88
N PHE A 58 -12.82 -3.12 1.65
CA PHE A 58 -11.67 -2.73 2.46
C PHE A 58 -10.57 -2.11 1.61
N LEU A 59 -9.85 -1.16 2.20
CA LEU A 59 -8.56 -0.70 1.71
C LEU A 59 -7.48 -1.08 2.72
N PHE A 60 -6.51 -1.85 2.26
CA PHE A 60 -5.31 -2.21 3.01
C PHE A 60 -4.12 -1.43 2.46
N ILE A 61 -3.26 -0.95 3.36
CA ILE A 61 -1.96 -0.36 3.01
C ILE A 61 -0.91 -1.01 3.89
N MET A 62 0.11 -1.60 3.29
CA MET A 62 1.22 -2.25 4.00
C MET A 62 2.54 -1.59 3.61
N ALA A 63 3.38 -1.33 4.60
CA ALA A 63 4.70 -0.73 4.37
C ALA A 63 5.65 -1.72 3.67
N ILE A 64 6.46 -1.21 2.75
CA ILE A 64 7.60 -1.89 2.14
C ILE A 64 8.87 -1.24 2.71
N SER A 65 9.95 -2.02 2.86
CA SER A 65 11.15 -1.65 3.64
C SER A 65 11.88 -0.39 3.17
N ASP A 66 11.68 0.04 1.93
CA ASP A 66 12.28 1.22 1.29
C ASP A 66 11.45 2.51 1.47
N GLY A 67 10.35 2.43 2.24
CA GLY A 67 9.40 3.53 2.40
C GLY A 67 8.28 3.55 1.36
N SER A 68 8.29 2.64 0.38
CA SER A 68 7.16 2.40 -0.50
C SER A 68 6.03 1.69 0.24
N SER A 69 4.87 1.54 -0.40
CA SER A 69 3.72 0.86 0.19
C SER A 69 2.93 0.05 -0.85
N LEU A 70 2.37 -1.07 -0.40
CA LEU A 70 1.43 -1.88 -1.15
C LEU A 70 0.00 -1.54 -0.72
N ALA A 71 -0.82 -1.06 -1.64
CA ALA A 71 -2.23 -0.76 -1.42
C ALA A 71 -3.15 -1.76 -2.16
N VAL A 72 -4.11 -2.35 -1.44
CA VAL A 72 -5.02 -3.38 -1.94
C VAL A 72 -6.46 -3.02 -1.59
N LEU A 73 -7.35 -3.11 -2.59
CA LEU A 73 -8.79 -3.04 -2.39
C LEU A 73 -9.36 -4.46 -2.36
N ALA A 74 -10.21 -4.77 -1.38
CA ALA A 74 -10.85 -6.07 -1.23
C ALA A 74 -12.37 -5.94 -1.14
N HIS A 75 -13.09 -6.95 -1.63
CA HIS A 75 -14.54 -7.06 -1.52
C HIS A 75 -14.96 -7.19 -0.02
N PRO A 76 -16.17 -6.76 0.38
CA PRO A 76 -16.65 -6.92 1.75
C PRO A 76 -16.68 -8.38 2.24
N ASP A 77 -16.83 -9.34 1.33
CA ASP A 77 -16.86 -10.77 1.65
C ASP A 77 -15.46 -11.43 1.64
N ALA A 78 -14.39 -10.65 1.49
CA ALA A 78 -13.03 -11.19 1.47
C ALA A 78 -12.59 -11.63 2.87
N ASP A 79 -11.83 -12.73 2.93
CA ASP A 79 -11.12 -13.12 4.15
C ASP A 79 -9.97 -12.13 4.39
N ILE A 80 -10.17 -11.23 5.36
CA ILE A 80 -9.24 -10.16 5.72
C ILE A 80 -7.90 -10.73 6.21
N GLY A 81 -7.93 -11.86 6.91
CA GLY A 81 -6.72 -12.55 7.38
C GLY A 81 -5.91 -13.09 6.21
N LEU A 82 -6.57 -13.71 5.25
CA LEU A 82 -5.91 -14.20 4.03
C LEU A 82 -5.35 -13.05 3.18
N VAL A 83 -6.08 -11.95 3.03
CA VAL A 83 -5.59 -10.75 2.31
C VAL A 83 -4.31 -10.23 2.99
N GLY A 84 -4.32 -10.06 4.31
CA GLY A 84 -3.14 -9.63 5.05
C GLY A 84 -1.96 -10.58 4.91
N TYR A 85 -2.21 -11.90 4.96
CA TYR A 85 -1.18 -12.93 4.78
C TYR A 85 -0.53 -12.86 3.39
N GLU A 86 -1.33 -12.83 2.33
CA GLU A 86 -0.83 -12.77 0.96
C GLU A 86 -0.12 -11.44 0.67
N MET A 87 -0.59 -10.34 1.26
CA MET A 87 0.12 -9.05 1.19
C MET A 87 1.49 -9.12 1.84
N ALA A 88 1.60 -9.71 3.04
CA ALA A 88 2.88 -9.88 3.73
C ALA A 88 3.84 -10.76 2.91
N LEU A 89 3.34 -11.86 2.34
CA LEU A 89 4.12 -12.74 1.48
C LEU A 89 4.58 -12.03 0.19
N LEU A 90 3.72 -11.20 -0.40
CA LEU A 90 4.06 -10.42 -1.59
C LEU A 90 5.12 -9.37 -1.28
N VAL A 91 5.01 -8.64 -0.17
CA VAL A 91 6.01 -7.64 0.24
C VAL A 91 7.34 -8.31 0.56
N ASP A 92 7.34 -9.46 1.25
CA ASP A 92 8.56 -10.20 1.56
C ASP A 92 9.28 -10.68 0.28
N ARG A 93 8.53 -11.23 -0.69
CA ARG A 93 9.10 -11.79 -1.92
C ARG A 93 9.47 -10.75 -2.97
N ALA A 94 8.67 -9.69 -3.08
CA ALA A 94 8.80 -8.69 -4.14
C ALA A 94 9.37 -7.34 -3.62
N GLY A 95 9.63 -7.21 -2.32
CA GLY A 95 10.10 -5.96 -1.72
C GLY A 95 11.38 -5.41 -2.35
N THR A 96 12.27 -6.28 -2.85
CA THR A 96 13.52 -5.89 -3.51
C THR A 96 13.35 -5.44 -4.97
N VAL A 97 12.26 -5.81 -5.64
CA VAL A 97 11.96 -5.41 -7.04
C VAL A 97 10.91 -4.30 -7.12
N LEU A 98 10.23 -4.02 -6.00
CA LEU A 98 9.22 -2.98 -5.87
C LEU A 98 9.80 -1.66 -5.35
N THR A 99 11.13 -1.52 -5.32
CA THR A 99 11.82 -0.30 -4.91
C THR A 99 11.91 0.73 -6.07
N PRO A 100 11.99 2.04 -5.78
CA PRO A 100 12.07 3.12 -6.77
C PRO A 100 13.26 3.02 -7.73
N GLU A 101 14.27 2.21 -7.43
CA GLU A 101 15.43 1.97 -8.29
C GLU A 101 15.02 1.44 -9.67
N LEU A 102 13.83 0.85 -9.82
CA LEU A 102 13.28 0.41 -11.11
C LEU A 102 12.89 1.57 -12.06
N ARG A 103 12.88 2.84 -11.61
CA ARG A 103 12.59 4.01 -12.45
C ARG A 103 13.82 4.60 -13.14
N SER A 104 15.05 4.20 -12.77
CA SER A 104 16.26 4.75 -13.40
C SER A 104 16.68 4.03 -14.70
N GLU A 105 16.04 2.92 -15.07
CA GLU A 105 16.43 2.09 -16.22
C GLU A 105 15.36 1.94 -17.33
N LEU A 106 14.29 2.74 -17.31
CA LEU A 106 13.30 2.83 -18.41
C LEU A 106 13.15 4.27 -18.91
#